data_AF-A0A961MWA1-F1
#
_entry.id   AF-A0A961MWA1-F1
#
_cell.length_a   1.000
_cell.length_b   1.000
_cell.length_c   1.000
_cell.angle_alpha   90.00
_cell.angle_beta   90.00
_cell.angle_gamma   90.00
#
_symmetry.space_group_name_H-M   'P 1'
#
loop_
_entity.id
_entity.type
_entity.pdbx_description
1 polymer ?
#
loop_
_entity_poly.entity_id
_entity_poly.type
_entity_poly.pdbx_seq_one_letter_code
_entity_poly.pdbx_strand_id
1 'polypeptide(L)'
;LGTVAILATVAAVLWLPQILVDRTAAAVPPAMRAQIGRDALDSLTLSATAERICADPEGRQAMATLRGRVLGDGWRVSVVAGVPGLETAHLPGRLMILGQELVERLDSAEALAGWMLAEVLAAEAHDPLLDTLHYAGIRATFALMTTGALPEGALTGYAPRHFRQPSPMPSADAVGARLDALGQSPAAYAMSLPPRAHDLAEALADRPSIGSRDAPRLLSDGEWLTLQEICAN
;
A
#
# COMPACT_ATOMS: atom_id res chain seq x y z
N LEU A 1 17.69 43.64 13.77
CA LEU A 1 16.78 43.73 12.61
C LEU A 1 17.20 42.79 11.48
N GLY A 2 18.46 42.80 11.02
CA GLY A 2 18.94 41.90 9.95
C GLY A 2 18.82 40.40 10.25
N THR A 3 19.09 39.96 11.48
CA THR A 3 18.96 38.55 11.89
C THR A 3 17.50 38.07 11.91
N VAL A 4 16.56 38.92 12.31
CA VAL A 4 15.12 38.60 12.32
C VAL A 4 14.57 38.51 10.89
N ALA A 5 15.01 39.39 9.99
CA ALA A 5 14.62 39.35 8.58
C ALA A 5 15.19 38.12 7.84
N ILE A 6 16.44 37.73 8.15
CA ILE A 6 17.06 36.51 7.62
C ILE A 6 16.37 35.26 8.16
N LEU A 7 16.07 35.19 9.46
CA LEU A 7 15.33 34.07 10.05
C LEU A 7 13.91 33.95 9.47
N ALA A 8 13.22 35.07 9.26
CA ALA A 8 11.89 35.09 8.65
C ALA A 8 11.90 34.66 7.17
N THR A 9 12.92 35.06 6.40
CA THR A 9 13.06 34.63 5.00
C THR A 9 13.47 33.17 4.88
N VAL A 10 14.38 32.68 5.74
CA VAL A 10 14.72 31.26 5.80
C VAL A 10 13.51 30.43 6.24
N ALA A 11 12.77 30.87 7.27
CA ALA A 11 11.54 30.21 7.69
C ALA A 11 10.49 30.20 6.56
N ALA A 12 10.28 31.32 5.86
CA ALA A 12 9.34 31.39 4.74
C ALA A 12 9.76 30.49 3.56
N VAL A 13 11.05 30.46 3.20
CA VAL A 13 11.57 29.61 2.12
C VAL A 13 11.53 28.12 2.49
N LEU A 14 11.60 27.78 3.78
CA LEU A 14 11.47 26.41 4.27
C LEU A 14 10.00 25.98 4.50
N TRP A 15 9.09 26.89 4.85
CA TRP A 15 7.68 26.58 5.12
C TRP A 15 6.74 26.71 3.91
N LEU A 16 6.94 27.71 3.02
CA LEU A 16 6.16 27.81 1.79
C LEU A 16 6.10 26.50 0.99
N PRO A 17 7.22 25.77 0.78
CA PRO A 17 7.17 24.56 -0.02
C PRO A 17 6.32 23.44 0.60
N GLN A 18 6.24 23.34 1.93
CA GLN A 18 5.42 22.33 2.60
C GLN A 18 3.92 22.59 2.37
N ILE A 19 3.47 23.84 2.51
CA ILE A 19 2.08 24.25 2.25
C ILE A 19 1.66 23.98 0.79
N LEU A 20 2.61 24.09 -0.14
CA LEU A 20 2.38 23.81 -1.56
C LEU A 20 2.20 22.31 -1.84
N VAL A 21 2.90 21.43 -1.13
CA VAL A 21 2.73 19.97 -1.29
C VAL A 21 1.36 19.53 -0.79
N ASP A 22 0.94 20.00 0.38
CA ASP A 22 -0.36 19.62 0.96
C ASP A 22 -1.54 20.10 0.10
N ARG A 23 -1.46 21.34 -0.41
CA ARG A 23 -2.49 21.91 -1.31
C ARG A 23 -2.51 21.25 -2.68
N THR A 24 -1.36 20.84 -3.20
CA THR A 24 -1.30 20.15 -4.50
C THR A 24 -1.85 18.74 -4.40
N ALA A 25 -1.49 18.00 -3.34
CA ALA A 25 -2.03 16.67 -3.12
C ALA A 25 -3.56 16.66 -3.11
N ALA A 26 -4.22 17.65 -2.51
CA ALA A 26 -5.67 17.77 -2.53
C ALA A 26 -6.27 18.08 -3.92
N ALA A 27 -5.50 18.72 -4.82
CA ALA A 27 -5.96 19.15 -6.14
C ALA A 27 -5.70 18.13 -7.26
N VAL A 28 -4.84 17.13 -7.03
CA VAL A 28 -4.48 16.13 -8.04
C VAL A 28 -5.66 15.18 -8.33
N PRO A 29 -6.18 15.14 -9.59
CA PRO A 29 -7.31 14.29 -9.94
C PRO A 29 -7.01 12.79 -9.78
N PRO A 30 -8.02 11.92 -9.51
CA PRO A 30 -7.80 10.50 -9.30
C PRO A 30 -7.03 9.79 -10.42
N ALA A 31 -7.31 10.14 -11.68
CA ALA A 31 -6.61 9.59 -12.84
C ALA A 31 -5.09 9.89 -12.80
N MET A 32 -4.73 11.08 -12.34
CA MET A 32 -3.34 11.51 -12.20
C MET A 32 -2.63 10.76 -11.08
N ARG A 33 -3.29 10.59 -9.93
CA ARG A 33 -2.75 9.77 -8.83
C ARG A 33 -2.47 8.36 -9.29
N ALA A 34 -3.38 7.77 -10.07
CA ALA A 34 -3.24 6.43 -10.61
C ALA A 34 -2.07 6.31 -11.60
N GLN A 35 -1.78 7.36 -12.38
CA GLN A 35 -0.59 7.42 -13.23
C GLN A 35 0.68 7.51 -12.39
N ILE A 36 0.74 8.44 -11.44
CA ILE A 36 1.91 8.60 -10.54
C ILE A 36 2.22 7.30 -9.79
N GLY A 37 1.20 6.57 -9.31
CA GLY A 37 1.42 5.27 -8.70
C GLY A 37 1.97 4.20 -9.65
N ARG A 38 1.58 4.22 -10.93
CA ARG A 38 2.18 3.35 -11.95
C ARG A 38 3.63 3.73 -12.20
N ASP A 39 3.92 5.01 -12.41
CA ASP A 39 5.29 5.49 -12.62
C ASP A 39 6.20 5.16 -11.43
N ALA A 40 5.65 5.25 -10.21
CA ALA A 40 6.33 4.82 -8.99
C ALA A 40 6.64 3.33 -9.01
N LEU A 41 5.66 2.47 -9.32
CA LEU A 41 5.88 1.03 -9.41
C LEU A 41 6.85 0.65 -10.54
N ASP A 42 6.73 1.27 -11.70
CA ASP A 42 7.58 0.99 -12.87
C ASP A 42 9.05 1.36 -12.57
N SER A 43 9.28 2.39 -11.73
CA SER A 43 10.63 2.80 -11.29
C SER A 43 11.40 1.70 -10.54
N LEU A 44 10.69 0.70 -9.99
CA LEU A 44 11.27 -0.49 -9.36
C LEU A 44 12.13 -1.26 -10.37
N THR A 45 11.58 -1.49 -11.57
CA THR A 45 12.24 -2.28 -12.63
C THR A 45 13.47 -1.58 -13.23
N LEU A 46 13.59 -0.26 -13.02
CA LEU A 46 14.71 0.54 -13.49
C LEU A 46 15.93 0.47 -12.57
N SER A 47 15.74 0.09 -11.30
CA SER A 47 16.74 0.29 -10.24
C SER A 47 17.50 -0.98 -9.84
N ALA A 48 16.92 -2.17 -10.02
CA ALA A 48 17.52 -3.42 -9.56
C ALA A 48 17.18 -4.60 -10.49
N THR A 49 18.14 -5.51 -10.65
CA THR A 49 18.00 -6.71 -11.50
C THR A 49 17.21 -7.84 -10.85
N ALA A 50 17.03 -7.82 -9.53
CA ALA A 50 16.34 -8.87 -8.80
C ALA A 50 14.85 -8.55 -8.51
N GLU A 51 14.47 -7.28 -8.60
CA GLU A 51 13.11 -6.82 -8.27
C GLU A 51 12.21 -6.98 -9.50
N ARG A 52 11.08 -7.67 -9.36
CA ARG A 52 10.15 -7.91 -10.47
C ARG A 52 8.70 -7.90 -10.02
N ILE A 53 7.82 -7.44 -10.91
CA ILE A 53 6.37 -7.53 -10.73
C ILE A 53 5.93 -8.91 -11.19
N CYS A 54 5.32 -9.67 -10.29
CA CYS A 54 4.79 -11.00 -10.59
C CYS A 54 3.51 -10.87 -11.42
N ALA A 55 3.43 -11.64 -12.50
CA ALA A 55 2.39 -11.46 -13.50
C ALA A 55 1.88 -12.78 -14.10
N ASP A 56 2.05 -13.90 -13.40
CA ASP A 56 1.45 -15.17 -13.82
C ASP A 56 -0.06 -14.98 -14.11
N PRO A 57 -0.58 -15.42 -15.27
CA PRO A 57 -1.97 -15.18 -15.64
C PRO A 57 -2.98 -15.77 -14.65
N GLU A 58 -2.73 -16.98 -14.16
CA GLU A 58 -3.66 -17.71 -13.29
C GLU A 58 -3.63 -17.11 -11.89
N GLY A 59 -2.43 -16.85 -11.36
CA GLY A 59 -2.25 -16.15 -10.08
C GLY A 59 -2.87 -14.74 -10.08
N ARG A 60 -2.73 -13.99 -11.18
CA ARG A 60 -3.39 -12.68 -11.33
C ARG A 60 -4.91 -12.77 -11.34
N GLN A 61 -5.47 -13.83 -11.93
CA GLN A 61 -6.92 -14.02 -11.93
C GLN A 61 -7.42 -14.33 -10.51
N ALA A 62 -6.74 -15.22 -9.78
CA ALA A 62 -7.06 -15.51 -8.38
C ALA A 62 -6.94 -14.25 -7.50
N MET A 63 -5.88 -13.46 -7.68
CA MET A 63 -5.70 -12.17 -7.01
C MET A 63 -6.83 -11.18 -7.36
N ALA A 64 -7.26 -11.11 -8.61
CA ALA A 64 -8.37 -10.25 -9.03
C ALA A 64 -9.69 -10.65 -8.36
N THR A 65 -9.97 -11.95 -8.22
CA THR A 65 -11.12 -12.48 -7.49
C THR A 65 -11.06 -12.06 -6.02
N LEU A 66 -9.94 -12.30 -5.34
CA LEU A 66 -9.76 -11.94 -3.93
C LEU A 66 -9.93 -10.43 -3.73
N ARG A 67 -9.24 -9.62 -4.52
CA ARG A 67 -9.35 -8.16 -4.50
C ARG A 67 -10.79 -7.70 -4.69
N GLY A 68 -11.51 -8.26 -5.66
CA GLY A 68 -12.91 -7.90 -5.90
C GLY A 68 -13.81 -8.17 -4.69
N ARG A 69 -13.58 -9.29 -4.00
CA ARG A 69 -14.32 -9.67 -2.79
C ARG A 69 -13.95 -8.84 -1.56
N VAL A 70 -12.68 -8.46 -1.42
CA VAL A 70 -12.16 -7.79 -0.21
C VAL A 70 -12.20 -6.27 -0.31
N LEU A 71 -11.82 -5.70 -1.46
CA LEU A 71 -11.62 -4.25 -1.66
C LEU A 71 -12.58 -3.63 -2.68
N GLY A 72 -13.28 -4.45 -3.47
CA GLY A 72 -14.07 -4.00 -4.62
C GLY A 72 -13.22 -3.47 -5.77
N ASP A 73 -13.83 -2.69 -6.66
CA ASP A 73 -13.21 -2.20 -7.91
C ASP A 73 -12.31 -0.96 -7.72
N GLY A 74 -12.23 -0.43 -6.49
CA GLY A 74 -11.53 0.80 -6.20
C GLY A 74 -10.00 0.66 -6.14
N TRP A 75 -9.50 -0.55 -5.91
CA TRP A 75 -8.08 -0.82 -5.68
C TRP A 75 -7.48 -1.67 -6.80
N ARG A 76 -6.20 -1.46 -7.07
CA ARG A 76 -5.35 -2.34 -7.87
C ARG A 76 -4.36 -3.02 -6.93
N VAL A 77 -4.05 -4.29 -7.19
CA VAL A 77 -3.14 -5.07 -6.36
C VAL A 77 -2.08 -5.68 -7.26
N SER A 78 -0.82 -5.55 -6.86
CA SER A 78 0.33 -6.13 -7.56
C SER A 78 1.23 -6.85 -6.57
N VAL A 79 1.71 -8.03 -6.94
CA VAL A 79 2.67 -8.80 -6.14
C VAL A 79 4.07 -8.52 -6.68
N VAL A 80 5.01 -8.25 -5.78
CA VAL A 80 6.40 -7.92 -6.11
C VAL A 80 7.34 -8.90 -5.44
N ALA A 81 8.29 -9.39 -6.24
CA ALA A 81 9.36 -10.28 -5.81
C ALA A 81 10.69 -9.51 -5.70
N GLY A 82 11.60 -10.05 -4.90
CA GLY A 82 12.98 -9.55 -4.81
C GLY A 82 13.17 -8.29 -3.96
N VAL A 83 12.15 -7.88 -3.20
CA VAL A 83 12.23 -6.76 -2.25
C VAL A 83 12.20 -7.32 -0.82
N PRO A 84 13.35 -7.42 -0.14
CA PRO A 84 13.42 -8.04 1.19
C PRO A 84 12.58 -7.29 2.23
N GLY A 85 11.81 -8.03 3.01
CA GLY A 85 11.00 -7.49 4.10
C GLY A 85 9.77 -6.69 3.67
N LEU A 86 9.44 -6.67 2.37
CA LEU A 86 8.19 -6.12 1.89
C LEU A 86 7.04 -7.04 2.31
N GLU A 87 6.18 -6.55 3.19
CA GLU A 87 4.91 -7.21 3.55
C GLU A 87 3.80 -6.63 2.68
N THR A 88 3.36 -5.43 3.02
CA THR A 88 2.40 -4.63 2.27
C THR A 88 2.92 -3.21 2.11
N ALA A 89 2.54 -2.56 1.03
CA ALA A 89 2.74 -1.15 0.82
C ALA A 89 1.63 -0.61 -0.08
N HIS A 90 1.46 0.70 -0.10
CA HIS A 90 0.53 1.37 -0.99
C HIS A 90 1.23 2.49 -1.76
N LEU A 91 0.75 2.74 -2.97
CA LEU A 91 1.18 3.79 -3.86
C LEU A 91 -0.02 4.67 -4.23
N PRO A 92 0.22 5.91 -4.71
CA PRO A 92 -0.83 6.81 -5.12
C PRO A 92 -1.82 6.19 -6.12
N GLY A 93 -3.08 6.59 -6.02
CA GLY A 93 -4.13 6.11 -6.91
C GLY A 93 -4.55 4.67 -6.64
N ARG A 94 -4.63 4.31 -5.35
CA ARG A 94 -5.18 3.05 -4.84
C ARG A 94 -4.49 1.83 -5.44
N LEU A 95 -3.17 1.87 -5.46
CA LEU A 95 -2.34 0.76 -5.90
C LEU A 95 -1.67 0.12 -4.69
N MET A 96 -2.07 -1.09 -4.35
CA MET A 96 -1.52 -1.89 -3.27
C MET A 96 -0.44 -2.82 -3.81
N ILE A 97 0.65 -2.91 -3.07
CA ILE A 97 1.79 -3.75 -3.35
C ILE A 97 1.89 -4.78 -2.24
N LEU A 98 1.98 -6.05 -2.63
CA LEU A 98 2.17 -7.18 -1.74
C LEU A 98 3.54 -7.80 -2.01
N GLY A 99 4.30 -8.12 -0.98
CA GLY A 99 5.53 -8.89 -1.15
C GLY A 99 5.24 -10.36 -1.43
N GLN A 100 5.99 -10.97 -2.34
CA GLN A 100 5.92 -12.41 -2.62
C GLN A 100 6.05 -13.24 -1.32
N GLU A 101 7.04 -12.94 -0.49
CA GLU A 101 7.29 -13.70 0.74
C GLU A 101 6.12 -13.62 1.74
N LEU A 102 5.37 -12.51 1.75
CA LEU A 102 4.15 -12.42 2.55
C LEU A 102 3.12 -13.40 2.00
N VAL A 103 2.80 -13.32 0.71
CA VAL A 103 1.80 -14.17 0.07
C VAL A 103 2.10 -15.66 0.29
N GLU A 104 3.36 -16.07 0.11
CA GLU A 104 3.81 -17.46 0.25
C GLU A 104 3.79 -17.97 1.69
N ARG A 105 4.03 -17.11 2.69
CA ARG A 105 4.05 -17.55 4.10
C ARG A 105 2.67 -17.65 4.73
N LEU A 106 1.67 -17.00 4.14
CA LEU A 106 0.33 -16.96 4.71
C LEU A 106 -0.38 -18.31 4.53
N ASP A 107 -1.11 -18.72 5.55
CA ASP A 107 -1.83 -20.01 5.52
C ASP A 107 -3.10 -19.96 4.69
N SER A 108 -3.71 -18.78 4.52
CA SER A 108 -5.00 -18.65 3.81
C SER A 108 -5.25 -17.28 3.17
N ALA A 109 -6.22 -17.24 2.26
CA ALA A 109 -6.70 -16.01 1.62
C ALA A 109 -7.34 -15.03 2.62
N GLU A 110 -7.95 -15.54 3.69
CA GLU A 110 -8.51 -14.74 4.79
C GLU A 110 -7.43 -14.01 5.59
N ALA A 111 -6.28 -14.65 5.81
CA ALA A 111 -5.14 -13.97 6.41
C ALA A 111 -4.67 -12.82 5.51
N LEU A 112 -4.51 -13.07 4.20
CA LEU A 112 -4.11 -12.04 3.24
C LEU A 112 -5.13 -10.90 3.15
N ALA A 113 -6.43 -11.20 3.22
CA ALA A 113 -7.48 -10.19 3.23
C ALA A 113 -7.35 -9.23 4.41
N GLY A 114 -6.98 -9.73 5.60
CA GLY A 114 -6.70 -8.88 6.75
C GLY A 114 -5.53 -7.93 6.51
N TRP A 115 -4.42 -8.41 5.93
CA TRP A 115 -3.29 -7.58 5.52
C TRP A 115 -3.70 -6.52 4.49
N MET A 116 -4.49 -6.88 3.50
CA MET A 116 -5.00 -5.95 2.49
C MET A 116 -5.88 -4.85 3.12
N LEU A 117 -6.80 -5.22 4.01
CA LEU A 117 -7.66 -4.25 4.70
C LEU A 117 -6.87 -3.35 5.65
N ALA A 118 -5.87 -3.90 6.33
CA ALA A 118 -4.98 -3.12 7.19
C ALA A 118 -4.20 -2.07 6.38
N GLU A 119 -3.69 -2.47 5.21
CA GLU A 119 -2.98 -1.57 4.30
C GLU A 119 -3.90 -0.46 3.73
N VAL A 120 -5.16 -0.79 3.43
CA VAL A 120 -6.15 0.23 3.04
C VAL A 120 -6.37 1.25 4.16
N LEU A 121 -6.49 0.80 5.41
CA LEU A 121 -6.65 1.70 6.56
C LEU A 121 -5.41 2.58 6.75
N ALA A 122 -4.21 2.04 6.55
CA ALA A 122 -2.97 2.81 6.58
C ALA A 122 -2.94 3.90 5.50
N ALA A 123 -3.34 3.56 4.27
CA ALA A 123 -3.41 4.51 3.15
C ALA A 123 -4.53 5.56 3.28
N GLU A 124 -5.60 5.25 4.02
CA GLU A 124 -6.66 6.21 4.34
C GLU A 124 -6.23 7.18 5.44
N ALA A 125 -5.38 6.74 6.36
CA ALA A 125 -4.87 7.55 7.46
C ALA A 125 -3.80 8.56 7.00
N HIS A 126 -3.00 8.23 5.99
CA HIS A 126 -1.95 9.09 5.46
C HIS A 126 -1.95 9.07 3.93
N ASP A 127 -2.07 10.25 3.30
CA ASP A 127 -2.19 10.36 1.85
C ASP A 127 -0.87 9.94 1.15
N PRO A 128 -0.87 8.85 0.36
CA PRO A 128 0.35 8.32 -0.28
C PRO A 128 1.01 9.29 -1.25
N LEU A 129 0.23 10.22 -1.81
CA LEU A 129 0.74 11.20 -2.74
C LEU A 129 1.68 12.19 -2.04
N LEU A 130 1.46 12.49 -0.75
CA LEU A 130 2.34 13.37 0.00
C LEU A 130 3.75 12.79 0.05
N ASP A 131 3.89 11.50 0.39
CA ASP A 131 5.19 10.84 0.46
C ASP A 131 5.90 10.82 -0.90
N THR A 132 5.13 10.59 -1.97
CA THR A 132 5.65 10.62 -3.34
C THR A 132 6.15 12.01 -3.74
N LEU A 133 5.38 13.07 -3.44
CA LEU A 133 5.75 14.45 -3.76
C LEU A 133 6.90 14.96 -2.88
N HIS A 134 6.96 14.55 -1.61
CA HIS A 134 8.10 14.82 -0.74
C HIS A 134 9.37 14.18 -1.26
N TYR A 135 9.30 12.95 -1.77
CA TYR A 135 10.43 12.29 -2.40
C TYR A 135 10.87 13.00 -3.68
N ALA A 136 9.93 13.28 -4.59
CA ALA A 136 10.20 13.90 -5.89
C ALA A 136 10.73 15.35 -5.77
N GLY A 137 10.35 16.03 -4.69
CA GLY A 137 10.80 17.38 -4.36
C GLY A 137 10.03 18.49 -5.09
N ILE A 138 10.21 19.72 -4.60
CA ILE A 138 9.41 20.90 -4.96
C ILE A 138 9.41 21.20 -6.47
N ARG A 139 10.55 21.02 -7.14
CA ARG A 139 10.66 21.28 -8.59
C ARG A 139 9.78 20.32 -9.40
N ALA A 140 9.77 19.04 -9.02
CA ALA A 140 8.93 18.03 -9.67
C ALA A 140 7.46 18.26 -9.37
N THR A 141 7.11 18.66 -8.14
CA THR A 141 5.74 19.03 -7.76
C THR A 141 5.23 20.24 -8.56
N PHE A 142 6.08 21.24 -8.80
CA PHE A 142 5.72 22.40 -9.63
C PHE A 142 5.54 22.01 -11.11
N ALA A 143 6.40 21.13 -11.63
CA ALA A 143 6.21 20.57 -12.96
C ALA A 143 4.86 19.83 -13.05
N LEU A 144 4.55 18.96 -12.10
CA LEU A 144 3.26 18.25 -12.05
C LEU A 144 2.06 19.20 -12.06
N MET A 145 2.11 20.32 -11.34
CA MET A 145 1.04 21.32 -11.35
C MET A 145 0.83 21.98 -12.71
N THR A 146 1.91 22.20 -13.46
CA THR A 146 1.89 22.99 -14.69
C THR A 146 1.72 22.11 -15.93
N THR A 147 2.29 20.91 -15.93
CA THR A 147 2.28 19.97 -17.05
C THR A 147 1.30 18.82 -16.85
N GLY A 148 0.86 18.58 -15.62
CA GLY A 148 0.11 17.38 -15.28
C GLY A 148 0.96 16.11 -15.30
N ALA A 149 2.29 16.18 -15.20
CA ALA A 149 3.12 14.98 -15.06
C ALA A 149 4.36 15.26 -14.22
N LEU A 150 4.82 14.24 -13.49
CA LEU A 150 6.14 14.30 -12.86
C LEU A 150 7.23 14.23 -13.95
N PRO A 151 8.36 14.95 -13.78
CA PRO A 151 9.49 14.83 -14.69
C PRO A 151 10.03 13.40 -14.72
N GLU A 152 10.62 13.03 -15.86
CA GLU A 152 11.31 11.75 -16.00
C GLU A 152 12.41 11.59 -14.92
N GLY A 153 12.48 10.41 -14.32
CA GLY A 153 13.44 10.10 -13.25
C GLY A 153 13.13 10.72 -11.88
N ALA A 154 12.04 11.49 -11.74
CA ALA A 154 11.67 12.10 -10.44
C ALA A 154 11.37 11.06 -9.34
N LEU A 155 11.02 9.84 -9.74
CA LEU A 155 10.70 8.72 -8.84
C LEU A 155 11.76 7.62 -8.83
N THR A 156 12.93 7.82 -9.48
CA THR A 156 14.00 6.82 -9.49
C THR A 156 14.41 6.46 -8.06
N GLY A 157 14.31 5.19 -7.69
CA GLY A 157 14.61 4.68 -6.35
C GLY A 157 13.54 4.96 -5.28
N TYR A 158 12.39 5.54 -5.64
CA TYR A 158 11.29 5.78 -4.69
C TYR A 158 10.69 4.47 -4.19
N ALA A 159 10.22 3.61 -5.09
CA ALA A 159 9.58 2.34 -4.75
C ALA A 159 10.42 1.47 -3.80
N PRO A 160 11.69 1.14 -4.08
CA PRO A 160 12.47 0.28 -3.18
C PRO A 160 12.75 0.95 -1.82
N ARG A 161 12.80 2.29 -1.75
CA ARG A 161 12.93 3.00 -0.47
C ARG A 161 11.62 2.98 0.32
N HIS A 162 10.49 3.13 -0.36
CA HIS A 162 9.16 3.11 0.24
C HIS A 162 8.82 1.73 0.77
N PHE A 163 9.04 0.68 -0.02
CA PHE A 163 8.72 -0.72 0.32
C PHE A 163 9.52 -1.30 1.49
N ARG A 164 10.65 -0.68 1.86
CA ARG A 164 11.44 -1.07 3.04
C ARG A 164 10.92 -0.46 4.35
N GLN A 165 9.97 0.45 4.27
CA GLN A 165 9.35 1.06 5.43
C GLN A 165 8.12 0.24 5.81
N PRO A 166 8.02 -0.26 7.04
CA PRO A 166 6.84 -1.01 7.45
C PRO A 166 5.62 -0.10 7.47
N SER A 167 4.53 -0.53 6.85
CA SER A 167 3.26 0.19 6.94
C SER A 167 2.80 0.30 8.39
N PRO A 168 2.25 1.47 8.79
CA PRO A 168 1.63 1.64 10.10
C PRO A 168 0.52 0.62 10.31
N MET A 169 0.56 -0.07 11.46
CA MET A 169 -0.49 -1.02 11.83
C MET A 169 -1.75 -0.25 12.25
N PRO A 170 -2.94 -0.62 11.74
CA PRO A 170 -4.20 0.00 12.14
C PRO A 170 -4.62 -0.44 13.55
N SER A 171 -5.66 0.19 14.10
CA SER A 171 -6.30 -0.33 15.32
C SER A 171 -7.04 -1.64 15.07
N ALA A 172 -7.07 -2.51 16.08
CA ALA A 172 -7.80 -3.77 16.04
C ALA A 172 -9.29 -3.57 15.72
N ASP A 173 -9.89 -2.50 16.26
CA ASP A 173 -11.28 -2.13 15.98
C ASP A 173 -11.54 -1.80 14.51
N ALA A 174 -10.64 -1.02 13.89
CA ALA A 174 -10.82 -0.59 12.51
C ALA A 174 -10.71 -1.77 11.54
N VAL A 175 -9.68 -2.61 11.69
CA VAL A 175 -9.49 -3.78 10.81
C VAL A 175 -10.53 -4.86 11.10
N GLY A 176 -10.86 -5.08 12.37
CA GLY A 176 -11.92 -6.00 12.78
C GLY A 176 -13.27 -5.63 12.17
N ALA A 177 -13.68 -4.36 12.24
CA ALA A 177 -14.93 -3.90 11.63
C ALA A 177 -14.97 -4.10 10.10
N ARG A 178 -13.84 -3.95 9.40
CA ARG A 178 -13.75 -4.21 7.96
C ARG A 178 -13.90 -5.70 7.64
N LEU A 179 -13.29 -6.57 8.46
CA LEU A 179 -13.42 -8.02 8.32
C LEU A 179 -14.84 -8.51 8.64
N ASP A 180 -15.45 -7.97 9.70
CA ASP A 180 -16.84 -8.24 10.09
C ASP A 180 -17.81 -7.88 8.95
N ALA A 181 -17.57 -6.76 8.25
CA ALA A 181 -18.36 -6.34 7.08
C ALA A 181 -18.26 -7.31 5.88
N LEU A 182 -17.17 -8.09 5.79
CA LEU A 182 -16.99 -9.18 4.82
C LEU A 182 -17.49 -10.54 5.35
N GLY A 183 -18.02 -10.58 6.57
CA GLY A 183 -18.38 -11.81 7.28
C GLY A 183 -17.17 -12.67 7.66
N GLN A 184 -15.95 -12.13 7.63
CA GLN A 184 -14.71 -12.86 7.89
C GLN A 184 -14.28 -12.73 9.35
N SER A 185 -13.82 -13.82 9.94
CA SER A 185 -13.20 -13.80 11.27
C SER A 185 -11.80 -13.17 11.22
N PRO A 186 -11.40 -12.36 12.20
CA PRO A 186 -10.05 -11.81 12.27
C PRO A 186 -8.98 -12.83 12.65
N ALA A 187 -9.36 -14.06 13.02
CA ALA A 187 -8.43 -15.07 13.52
C ALA A 187 -7.26 -15.38 12.57
N ALA A 188 -7.54 -15.58 11.27
CA ALA A 188 -6.49 -15.88 10.28
C ALA A 188 -5.49 -14.72 10.14
N TYR A 189 -5.98 -13.48 10.15
CA TYR A 189 -5.11 -12.30 10.13
C TYR A 189 -4.30 -12.18 11.42
N ALA A 190 -4.94 -12.32 12.59
CA ALA A 190 -4.28 -12.23 13.89
C ALA A 190 -3.13 -13.25 14.03
N MET A 191 -3.34 -14.50 13.59
CA MET A 191 -2.30 -15.54 13.60
C MET A 191 -1.15 -15.27 12.64
N SER A 192 -1.38 -14.49 11.58
CA SER A 192 -0.37 -14.16 10.57
C SER A 192 0.51 -12.96 10.93
N LEU A 193 0.16 -12.22 11.99
CA LEU A 193 0.86 -11.00 12.35
C LEU A 193 2.28 -11.27 12.87
N PRO A 194 3.27 -10.45 12.50
CA PRO A 194 4.63 -10.59 12.98
C PRO A 194 4.72 -10.25 14.48
N PRO A 195 5.80 -10.69 15.18
CA PRO A 195 5.98 -10.43 16.61
C PRO A 195 5.89 -8.95 17.02
N ARG A 196 6.28 -8.03 16.13
CA ARG A 196 6.19 -6.56 16.34
C ARG A 196 4.75 -6.05 16.46
N ALA A 197 3.76 -6.85 16.09
CA ALA A 197 2.33 -6.54 16.12
C ALA A 197 1.59 -7.42 17.14
N HIS A 198 2.27 -7.88 18.20
CA HIS A 198 1.70 -8.74 19.23
C HIS A 198 0.42 -8.15 19.86
N ASP A 199 0.45 -6.89 20.27
CA ASP A 199 -0.69 -6.23 20.90
C ASP A 199 -1.92 -6.17 19.96
N LEU A 200 -1.68 -5.99 18.65
CA LEU A 200 -2.74 -6.03 17.64
C LEU A 200 -3.30 -7.45 17.49
N ALA A 201 -2.44 -8.47 17.48
CA ALA A 201 -2.84 -9.87 17.38
C ALA A 201 -3.69 -10.30 18.59
N GLU A 202 -3.27 -9.94 19.81
CA GLU A 202 -4.02 -10.22 21.05
C GLU A 202 -5.37 -9.51 21.03
N ALA A 203 -5.38 -8.21 20.72
CA ALA A 203 -6.62 -7.44 20.63
C ALA A 203 -7.60 -7.99 19.59
N LEU A 204 -7.12 -8.54 18.47
CA LEU A 204 -7.96 -9.19 17.46
C LEU A 204 -8.46 -10.56 17.90
N ALA A 205 -7.66 -11.33 18.64
CA ALA A 205 -8.05 -12.63 19.19
C ALA A 205 -9.15 -12.50 20.26
N ASP A 206 -9.12 -11.42 21.03
CA ASP A 206 -10.12 -11.12 22.07
C ASP A 206 -11.44 -10.56 21.50
N ARG A 207 -11.49 -10.22 20.20
CA ARG A 207 -12.73 -9.73 19.59
C ARG A 207 -13.78 -10.85 19.55
N PRO A 208 -15.05 -10.54 19.89
CA PRO A 208 -16.15 -11.45 19.64
C PRO A 208 -16.23 -11.76 18.14
N SER A 209 -16.03 -13.03 17.77
CA SER A 209 -16.18 -13.49 16.39
C SER A 209 -17.64 -13.32 15.95
N ILE A 210 -17.89 -12.36 15.04
CA ILE A 210 -19.17 -12.25 14.32
C ILE A 210 -19.22 -13.23 13.13
N GLY A 211 -18.09 -13.84 12.78
CA GLY A 211 -17.96 -14.82 11.71
C GLY A 211 -18.95 -15.98 11.87
N SER A 212 -19.91 -16.06 10.95
CA SER A 212 -20.85 -17.18 10.88
C SER A 212 -20.10 -18.43 10.39
N ARG A 213 -20.51 -19.63 10.81
CA ARG A 213 -19.96 -20.89 10.25
C ARG A 213 -20.15 -21.00 8.73
N ASP A 214 -21.07 -20.19 8.21
CA ASP A 214 -21.41 -20.07 6.79
C ASP A 214 -20.75 -18.87 6.09
N ALA A 215 -19.71 -18.27 6.69
CA ALA A 215 -18.96 -17.19 6.05
C ALA A 215 -18.47 -17.65 4.67
N PRO A 216 -18.74 -16.87 3.60
CA PRO A 216 -18.29 -17.25 2.26
C PRO A 216 -16.77 -17.24 2.22
N ARG A 217 -16.17 -18.35 1.80
CA ARG A 217 -14.73 -18.43 1.57
C ARG A 217 -14.29 -17.37 0.55
N LEU A 218 -13.19 -16.68 0.85
CA LEU A 218 -12.69 -15.63 -0.04
C LEU A 218 -12.06 -16.19 -1.30
N LEU A 219 -11.44 -17.37 -1.22
CA LEU A 219 -10.96 -18.18 -2.34
C LEU A 219 -11.17 -19.66 -1.99
N SER A 220 -11.26 -20.52 -3.01
CA SER A 220 -11.06 -21.96 -2.82
C SER A 220 -9.59 -22.28 -2.57
N ASP A 221 -9.30 -23.44 -1.98
CA ASP A 221 -7.92 -23.89 -1.72
C ASP A 221 -7.07 -23.94 -3.00
N GLY A 222 -7.68 -24.36 -4.12
CA GLY A 222 -7.02 -24.37 -5.43
C GLY A 222 -6.69 -22.96 -5.92
N GLU A 223 -7.64 -22.02 -5.83
CA GLU A 223 -7.38 -20.61 -6.18
C GLU A 223 -6.33 -19.98 -5.27
N TRP A 224 -6.29 -20.35 -3.99
CA TRP A 224 -5.27 -19.87 -3.05
C TRP A 224 -3.87 -20.37 -3.41
N LEU A 225 -3.72 -21.66 -3.71
CA LEU A 225 -2.44 -22.22 -4.17
C LEU A 225 -1.98 -21.57 -5.48
N THR A 226 -2.89 -21.40 -6.45
CA THR A 226 -2.61 -20.67 -7.70
C THR A 226 -2.15 -19.23 -7.44
N LEU A 227 -2.73 -18.56 -6.45
CA LEU A 227 -2.31 -17.20 -6.06
C LEU A 227 -0.91 -17.21 -5.44
N GLN A 228 -0.57 -18.20 -4.60
CA GLN A 228 0.79 -18.33 -4.05
C GLN A 228 1.85 -18.53 -5.14
N GLU A 229 1.48 -19.20 -6.24
CA GLU A 229 2.36 -19.42 -7.40
C GLU A 229 2.40 -18.22 -8.38
N ILE A 230 1.85 -17.05 -8.03
CA ILE A 230 1.81 -15.87 -8.92
C ILE A 230 3.20 -15.42 -9.42
N CYS A 231 4.25 -15.75 -8.67
CA CYS A 231 5.64 -15.44 -8.96
C CYS A 231 6.44 -16.66 -9.48
N ALA A 232 5.79 -17.77 -9.83
CA ALA A 232 6.48 -18.99 -10.28
C ALA A 232 7.05 -18.88 -11.71
N ASN A 233 6.49 -17.98 -12.54
CA ASN A 233 6.89 -17.75 -13.94
C ASN A 233 7.62 -16.41 -14.13
#